data_AF-A0A934CXD9-F1
#
_entry.id   AF-A0A934CXD9-F1
#
_cell.length_a   1.000
_cell.length_b   1.000
_cell.length_c   1.000
_cell.angle_alpha   90.00
_cell.angle_beta   90.00
_cell.angle_gamma   90.00
#
_symmetry.space_group_name_H-M   'P 1'
#
loop_
_entity.id
_entity.type
_entity.pdbx_description
1 polymer ?
#
loop_
_entity_poly.entity_id
_entity_poly.type
_entity_poly.pdbx_seq_one_letter_code
_entity_poly.pdbx_strand_id
1 'polypeptide(L)'
;MKSTGSVKVLLDGVVDAYIPDLKYGNDRCAKKWSGVKNYIDTAHNSIVEMASQAVPVFVRILILPGHGSCCHLQSINWLKDYEDKVVLNLMGQYFPENDMVDILGPMADRP
;
A
#
# COMPACT_ATOMS: atom_id res chain seq x y z
N MET A 1 -3.70 8.02 20.11
CA MET A 1 -2.92 7.00 19.39
C MET A 1 -1.48 7.43 19.51
N LYS A 2 -0.62 6.70 20.24
CA LYS A 2 0.77 7.11 20.46
C LYS A 2 1.47 7.17 19.10
N SER A 3 2.15 8.29 18.83
CA SER A 3 2.99 8.47 17.64
C SER A 3 4.06 7.38 17.65
N THR A 4 3.90 6.36 16.82
CA THR A 4 4.99 5.43 16.50
C THR A 4 6.11 6.28 15.89
N GLY A 5 7.34 6.14 16.38
CA GLY A 5 8.49 6.88 15.85
C GLY A 5 8.57 6.76 14.33
N SER A 6 8.97 7.83 13.66
CA SER A 6 8.98 7.88 12.20
C SER A 6 9.91 6.81 11.62
N VAL A 7 9.58 6.31 10.42
CA VAL A 7 10.33 5.25 9.75
C VAL A 7 11.79 5.69 9.59
N LYS A 8 12.01 6.96 9.27
CA LYS A 8 13.34 7.53 9.18
C LYS A 8 14.11 7.47 10.50
N VAL A 9 13.51 7.85 11.63
CA VAL A 9 14.26 7.89 12.91
C VAL A 9 14.69 6.49 13.37
N LEU A 10 13.89 5.46 13.05
CA LEU A 10 14.13 4.12 13.56
C LEU A 10 15.03 3.27 12.66
N LEU A 11 15.03 3.51 11.34
CA LEU A 11 15.61 2.59 10.36
C LEU A 11 16.67 3.21 9.44
N ASP A 12 17.00 4.49 9.59
CA ASP A 12 18.05 5.15 8.80
C ASP A 12 19.43 4.53 9.07
N GLY A 13 20.12 4.12 8.01
CA GLY A 13 21.44 3.51 8.06
C GLY A 13 21.51 2.02 8.44
N VAL A 14 20.37 1.35 8.67
CA VAL A 14 20.33 -0.10 9.00
C VAL A 14 19.57 -0.96 7.99
N VAL A 15 18.89 -0.34 7.02
CA VAL A 15 18.09 -1.03 6.00
C VAL A 15 18.76 -0.90 4.64
N ASP A 16 18.90 -2.02 3.93
CA ASP A 16 19.47 -2.05 2.57
C ASP A 16 18.42 -1.81 1.46
N ALA A 17 17.13 -2.08 1.73
CA ALA A 17 16.02 -1.82 0.82
C ALA A 17 14.67 -1.82 1.55
N TYR A 18 13.70 -1.06 1.03
CA TYR A 18 12.31 -1.04 1.51
C TYR A 18 11.37 -1.73 0.53
N ILE A 19 10.39 -2.47 1.05
CA ILE A 19 9.34 -3.13 0.25
C ILE A 19 7.95 -2.84 0.84
N PRO A 20 7.48 -1.58 0.82
CA PRO A 20 6.20 -1.24 1.43
C PRO A 20 5.01 -1.76 0.60
N ASP A 21 3.95 -2.19 1.29
CA ASP A 21 2.68 -2.58 0.68
C ASP A 21 1.69 -1.41 0.70
N LEU A 22 1.38 -0.86 -0.47
CA LEU A 22 0.36 0.17 -0.64
C LEU A 22 -0.96 -0.47 -1.07
N LYS A 23 -1.84 -0.72 -0.09
CA LYS A 23 -3.05 -1.54 -0.25
C LYS A 23 -4.27 -0.73 -0.70
N TYR A 24 -4.36 0.54 -0.29
CA TYR A 24 -5.55 1.36 -0.50
C TYR A 24 -5.17 2.75 -1.02
N GLY A 25 -6.03 3.31 -1.87
CA GLY A 25 -5.91 4.69 -2.37
C GLY A 25 -6.84 5.68 -1.65
N ASN A 26 -7.64 5.23 -0.68
CA ASN A 26 -8.47 6.10 0.15
C ASN A 26 -8.73 5.49 1.54
N ASP A 27 -9.02 6.36 2.51
CA ASP A 27 -9.29 5.96 3.90
C ASP A 27 -10.60 5.18 4.08
N ARG A 28 -11.60 5.39 3.22
CA ARG A 28 -12.87 4.65 3.28
C ARG A 28 -12.63 3.16 3.05
N CYS A 29 -11.83 2.79 2.05
CA CYS A 29 -11.48 1.40 1.76
C CYS A 29 -10.59 0.81 2.86
N ALA A 30 -9.59 1.56 3.34
CA ALA A 30 -8.74 1.12 4.45
C ALA A 30 -9.55 0.85 5.72
N LYS A 31 -10.53 1.71 6.02
CA LYS A 31 -11.41 1.53 7.17
C LYS A 31 -12.34 0.34 7.01
N LYS A 32 -12.94 0.19 5.82
CA LYS A 32 -13.89 -0.89 5.54
C LYS A 32 -13.24 -2.27 5.63
N TRP A 33 -12.07 -2.43 5.01
CA TRP A 33 -11.45 -3.74 4.81
C TRP A 33 -10.36 -4.10 5.82
N SER A 34 -9.72 -3.10 6.44
CA SER A 34 -8.65 -3.32 7.44
C SER A 34 -8.94 -2.65 8.79
N GLY A 35 -10.04 -1.91 8.94
CA GLY A 35 -10.37 -1.23 10.19
C GLY A 35 -9.49 0.00 10.52
N VAL A 36 -8.56 0.37 9.65
CA VAL A 36 -7.54 1.43 9.85
C VAL A 36 -8.12 2.81 9.54
N LYS A 37 -7.69 3.83 10.29
CA LYS A 37 -8.00 5.26 10.04
C LYS A 37 -6.72 5.99 9.61
N ASN A 38 -6.86 7.09 8.86
CA ASN A 38 -5.74 7.92 8.40
C ASN A 38 -4.68 7.11 7.66
N TYR A 39 -5.11 6.12 6.89
CA TYR A 39 -4.23 5.20 6.19
C TYR A 39 -3.41 5.95 5.13
N ILE A 40 -4.06 6.80 4.35
CA ILE A 40 -3.42 7.51 3.24
C ILE A 40 -2.30 8.41 3.73
N ASP A 41 -2.59 9.30 4.68
CA ASP A 41 -1.59 10.19 5.23
C ASP A 41 -0.41 9.41 5.84
N THR A 42 -0.71 8.33 6.59
CA THR A 42 0.34 7.52 7.24
C THR A 42 1.20 6.77 6.22
N ALA A 43 0.58 6.10 5.25
CA ALA A 43 1.27 5.30 4.25
C ALA A 43 2.11 6.18 3.31
N HIS A 44 1.54 7.30 2.85
CA HIS A 44 2.23 8.25 1.98
C HIS A 44 3.43 8.87 2.69
N ASN A 45 3.25 9.37 3.92
CA ASN A 45 4.37 9.94 4.69
C ASN A 45 5.48 8.90 4.92
N SER A 46 5.11 7.65 5.21
CA SER A 46 6.09 6.57 5.37
C SER A 46 6.88 6.30 4.10
N ILE A 47 6.22 6.26 2.93
CA ILE A 47 6.88 6.06 1.64
C ILE A 47 7.79 7.25 1.30
N VAL A 48 7.37 8.49 1.59
CA VAL A 48 8.20 9.69 1.40
C VAL A 48 9.47 9.60 2.26
N GLU A 49 9.34 9.19 3.52
CA GLU A 49 10.48 8.99 4.41
C GLU A 49 11.42 7.88 3.91
N MET A 50 10.87 6.74 3.46
CA MET A 50 11.66 5.65 2.87
C MET A 50 12.40 6.12 1.61
N ALA A 51 11.71 6.80 0.70
CA ALA A 51 12.27 7.34 -0.55
C ALA A 51 13.28 8.48 -0.34
N SER A 52 13.33 9.06 0.87
CA SER A 52 14.36 10.01 1.27
C SER A 52 15.66 9.34 1.73
N GLN A 53 15.62 8.04 2.02
CA GLN A 53 16.81 7.26 2.35
C GLN A 53 17.46 6.79 1.05
N ALA A 54 18.79 6.82 0.99
CA ALA A 54 19.56 6.51 -0.22
C ALA A 54 19.63 5.00 -0.52
N VAL A 55 18.50 4.30 -0.42
CA VAL A 55 18.36 2.86 -0.63
C VAL A 55 17.14 2.57 -1.51
N PRO A 56 17.13 1.45 -2.26
CA PRO A 56 16.01 1.12 -3.14
C PRO A 56 14.68 0.96 -2.39
N VAL A 57 13.59 1.45 -3.00
CA VAL A 57 12.23 1.31 -2.48
C VAL A 57 11.34 0.63 -3.53
N PHE A 58 10.82 -0.54 -3.21
CA PHE A 58 9.94 -1.34 -4.07
C PHE A 58 8.51 -1.31 -3.54
N VAL A 59 7.70 -0.36 -4.00
CA VAL A 59 6.30 -0.25 -3.56
C VAL A 59 5.48 -1.35 -4.22
N ARG A 60 4.78 -2.16 -3.42
CA ARG A 60 3.94 -3.24 -3.90
C ARG A 60 2.47 -2.86 -3.85
N ILE A 61 1.75 -3.17 -4.93
CA ILE A 61 0.29 -3.08 -5.00
C ILE A 61 -0.25 -4.45 -5.38
N LEU A 62 -0.98 -5.09 -4.46
CA LEU A 62 -1.78 -6.27 -4.75
C LEU A 62 -3.10 -5.83 -5.39
N ILE A 63 -3.34 -6.25 -6.62
CA ILE A 63 -4.55 -5.90 -7.36
C ILE A 63 -5.73 -6.67 -6.76
N LEU A 64 -6.52 -5.95 -5.96
CA LEU A 64 -7.80 -6.39 -5.43
C LEU A 64 -8.91 -6.20 -6.47
N PRO A 65 -9.75 -7.22 -6.75
CA PRO A 65 -10.92 -7.08 -7.64
C PRO A 65 -11.88 -5.99 -7.16
N GLY A 66 -12.50 -5.25 -8.08
CA GLY A 66 -13.43 -4.16 -7.77
C GLY A 66 -12.79 -2.87 -7.22
N HIS A 67 -11.46 -2.83 -7.03
CA HIS A 67 -10.75 -1.71 -6.40
C HIS A 67 -9.86 -0.88 -7.34
N GLY A 68 -9.95 -1.11 -8.65
CA GLY A 68 -9.15 -0.40 -9.66
C GLY A 68 -9.24 1.12 -9.58
N SER A 69 -10.45 1.69 -9.65
CA SER A 69 -10.66 3.14 -9.68
C SER A 69 -10.48 3.82 -8.32
N CYS A 70 -10.94 3.18 -7.25
CA CYS A 70 -10.93 3.79 -5.92
C CYS A 70 -9.60 3.62 -5.17
N CYS A 71 -8.81 2.58 -5.48
CA CYS A 71 -7.54 2.31 -4.80
C CYS A 71 -6.37 2.33 -5.77
N HIS A 72 -6.30 1.37 -6.69
CA HIS A 72 -5.07 1.10 -7.44
C HIS A 72 -4.65 2.27 -8.33
N LEU A 73 -5.57 2.83 -9.11
CA LEU A 73 -5.29 4.01 -9.94
C LEU A 73 -4.95 5.25 -9.11
N GLN A 74 -5.57 5.44 -7.94
CA GLN A 74 -5.25 6.56 -7.07
C GLN A 74 -3.84 6.43 -6.49
N SER A 75 -3.48 5.24 -6.01
CA SER A 75 -2.14 4.93 -5.51
C SER A 75 -1.08 5.08 -6.60
N ILE A 76 -1.33 4.60 -7.82
CA ILE A 76 -0.41 4.75 -8.96
C ILE A 76 -0.24 6.22 -9.34
N ASN A 77 -1.34 6.98 -9.44
CA ASN A 77 -1.28 8.41 -9.77
C ASN A 77 -0.50 9.20 -8.71
N TRP A 78 -0.62 8.84 -7.43
CA TRP A 78 0.16 9.46 -6.37
C TRP A 78 1.65 9.08 -6.43
N LEU A 79 1.97 7.81 -6.71
CA LEU A 79 3.36 7.35 -6.85
C LEU A 79 4.10 7.96 -8.05
N LYS A 80 3.37 8.49 -9.03
CA LYS A 80 3.95 9.16 -10.20
C LYS A 80 4.89 10.30 -9.81
N ASP A 81 4.59 11.02 -8.74
CA ASP A 81 5.43 12.12 -8.25
C ASP A 81 6.78 11.63 -7.65
N TYR A 82 6.95 10.31 -7.52
CA TYR A 82 8.13 9.65 -6.96
C TYR A 82 8.75 8.63 -7.92
N GLU A 83 8.43 8.69 -9.22
CA GLU A 83 8.86 7.68 -10.22
C GLU A 83 10.38 7.50 -10.31
N ASP A 84 11.16 8.53 -10.02
CA ASP A 84 12.63 8.47 -9.99
C ASP A 84 13.21 7.84 -8.71
N LYS A 85 12.37 7.61 -7.69
CA LYS A 85 12.81 7.17 -6.34
C LYS A 85 12.27 5.81 -5.94
N VAL A 86 11.18 5.36 -6.56
CA VAL A 86 10.51 4.12 -6.20
C VAL A 86 10.28 3.26 -7.42
N VAL A 87 10.36 1.95 -7.24
CA VAL A 87 9.98 0.97 -8.24
C VAL A 87 8.62 0.39 -7.86
N LEU A 88 7.65 0.45 -8.78
CA LEU A 88 6.33 -0.13 -8.57
C LEU A 88 6.31 -1.61 -8.97
N ASN A 89 5.86 -2.46 -8.06
CA ASN A 89 5.60 -3.88 -8.29
C ASN A 89 4.08 -4.15 -8.21
N LEU A 90 3.47 -4.49 -9.35
CA LEU A 90 2.06 -4.85 -9.43
C LEU A 90 1.89 -6.37 -9.31
N MET A 91 1.14 -6.80 -8.30
CA MET A 91 0.91 -8.20 -8.01
C MET A 91 -0.54 -8.57 -8.35
N GLY A 92 -0.74 -9.46 -9.33
CA GLY A 92 -2.06 -9.98 -9.73
C GLY A 92 -2.50 -11.24 -8.97
N GLN A 93 -1.75 -11.65 -7.95
CA GLN A 93 -1.88 -12.94 -7.27
C GLN A 93 -2.90 -12.91 -6.12
N TYR A 94 -3.97 -12.14 -6.23
CA TYR A 94 -5.00 -12.15 -5.19
C TYR A 94 -5.74 -13.48 -5.22
N PHE A 95 -5.54 -14.30 -4.18
CA PHE A 95 -6.16 -15.61 -4.02
C PHE A 95 -6.77 -15.71 -2.62
N PRO A 96 -8.08 -15.45 -2.45
CA PRO A 96 -8.73 -15.66 -1.17
C PRO A 96 -8.93 -17.17 -0.93
N GLU A 97 -8.33 -17.71 0.13
CA GLU A 97 -8.55 -19.10 0.56
C GLU A 97 -9.86 -19.25 1.36
N ASN A 98 -10.45 -20.46 1.29
CA ASN A 98 -11.53 -21.00 2.13
C ASN A 98 -12.85 -20.21 2.20
N ASP A 99 -13.88 -20.60 1.43
CA ASP A 99 -15.32 -20.26 1.60
C ASP A 99 -15.69 -18.79 1.91
N MET A 100 -14.74 -17.84 1.81
CA MET A 100 -14.94 -16.43 2.11
C MET A 100 -15.68 -15.70 0.99
N VAL A 101 -16.26 -16.43 0.03
CA VAL A 101 -17.10 -15.90 -1.04
C VAL A 101 -18.27 -15.12 -0.44
N ASP A 102 -18.89 -15.66 0.61
CA ASP A 102 -20.05 -15.05 1.27
C ASP A 102 -19.69 -13.75 2.01
N ILE A 103 -18.44 -13.58 2.43
CA ILE A 103 -17.94 -12.41 3.18
C ILE A 103 -17.34 -11.35 2.25
N LEU A 104 -16.64 -11.79 1.20
CA LEU A 104 -15.89 -10.93 0.28
C LEU A 104 -16.74 -10.46 -0.91
N GLY A 105 -17.85 -11.14 -1.19
CA GLY A 105 -18.75 -10.80 -2.30
C GLY A 105 -17.99 -10.73 -3.63
N PRO A 106 -18.14 -9.65 -4.43
CA PRO A 106 -17.47 -9.49 -5.73
C PRO A 106 -15.94 -9.56 -5.68
N MET A 107 -15.33 -9.43 -4.50
CA MET A 107 -13.89 -9.59 -4.35
C MET A 107 -13.45 -11.05 -4.42
N ALA A 108 -14.36 -12.01 -4.27
CA ALA A 108 -14.08 -13.44 -4.43
C ALA A 108 -14.27 -13.93 -5.87
N ASP A 109 -14.88 -13.13 -6.74
CA ASP A 109 -15.12 -13.49 -8.14
C ASP A 109 -13.80 -13.52 -8.93
N ARG A 110 -13.56 -14.65 -9.59
CA ARG A 110 -12.43 -14.83 -10.53
C ARG A 110 -12.81 -14.18 -11.87
N PRO A 111 -11.90 -13.46 -12.54
CA PRO A 111 -12.07 -13.18 -13.97
C PRO A 111 -12.06 -14.48 -14.80
#